data_AF-A0A8G0ZY31-F1
#
_entry.id   AF-A0A8G0ZY31-F1
#
_cell.length_a   1.000
_cell.length_b   1.000
_cell.length_c   1.000
_cell.angle_alpha   90.00
_cell.angle_beta   90.00
_cell.angle_gamma   90.00
#
_symmetry.space_group_name_H-M   'P 1'
#
loop_
_entity.id
_entity.type
_entity.pdbx_description
1 polymer ?
#
loop_
_entity_poly.entity_id
_entity_poly.type
_entity_poly.pdbx_seq_one_letter_code
_entity_poly.pdbx_strand_id
1 'polypeptide(L)'
;MSELEARLAALAAAGETITYGALARDLGWRLADLTAALERLMAEDTAAGRPLRAALMRGRLSGDMPARGFFDAAAGLGYDVSDPAAFVLRQRAALRTP
;
A
#
# COMPACT_ATOMS: atom_id res chain seq x y z
N MET A 1 -7.83 -10.66 -10.48
CA MET A 1 -7.78 -9.45 -9.66
C MET A 1 -8.57 -9.75 -8.40
N SER A 2 -7.91 -9.82 -7.25
CA SER A 2 -8.55 -10.08 -5.95
C SER A 2 -9.39 -8.88 -5.48
N GLU A 3 -10.25 -9.09 -4.48
CA GLU A 3 -11.06 -8.02 -3.89
C GLU A 3 -10.20 -6.88 -3.31
N LEU A 4 -9.08 -7.23 -2.67
CA LEU A 4 -8.07 -6.29 -2.18
C LEU A 4 -7.51 -5.42 -3.32
N GLU A 5 -7.11 -6.06 -4.43
CA GLU A 5 -6.56 -5.35 -5.58
C GLU A 5 -7.58 -4.41 -6.22
N ALA A 6 -8.83 -4.86 -6.38
CA ALA A 6 -9.90 -4.04 -6.93
C ALA A 6 -10.19 -2.83 -6.03
N ARG A 7 -10.22 -3.02 -4.71
CA ARG A 7 -10.43 -1.94 -3.75
C ARG A 7 -9.30 -0.92 -3.78
N LEU A 8 -8.04 -1.37 -3.85
CA LEU A 8 -6.88 -0.49 -3.97
C LEU A 8 -6.83 0.25 -5.32
N ALA A 9 -7.22 -0.41 -6.41
CA ALA A 9 -7.32 0.23 -7.72
C ALA A 9 -8.37 1.36 -7.73
N ALA A 10 -9.53 1.15 -7.09
CA ALA A 10 -10.54 2.18 -6.94
C ALA A 10 -10.03 3.39 -6.12
N LEU A 11 -9.28 3.13 -5.03
CA LEU A 11 -8.65 4.18 -4.23
C LEU A 11 -7.58 4.95 -5.04
N ALA A 12 -6.76 4.24 -5.82
CA ALA A 12 -5.78 4.85 -6.71
C ALA A 12 -6.43 5.80 -7.71
N ALA A 13 -7.51 5.36 -8.37
CA ALA A 13 -8.27 6.14 -9.34
C ALA A 13 -8.92 7.38 -8.72
N ALA A 14 -9.39 7.29 -7.46
CA ALA A 14 -9.92 8.42 -6.71
C ALA A 14 -8.82 9.32 -6.10
N GLY A 15 -7.56 8.88 -6.12
CA GLY A 15 -6.46 9.56 -5.44
C GLY A 15 -6.58 9.53 -3.91
N GLU A 16 -7.37 8.61 -3.36
CA GLU A 16 -7.66 8.52 -1.92
C GLU A 16 -6.69 7.58 -1.19
N THR A 17 -6.58 7.79 0.12
CA THR A 17 -5.82 6.91 1.03
C THR A 17 -6.74 6.33 2.08
N ILE A 18 -6.40 5.14 2.56
CA ILE A 18 -7.25 4.41 3.52
C ILE A 18 -6.44 3.93 4.71
N THR A 19 -7.08 3.85 5.88
CA THR A 19 -6.44 3.23 7.05
C THR A 19 -6.54 1.71 6.97
N TYR A 20 -5.55 1.00 7.52
CA TYR A 20 -5.59 -0.47 7.57
C TYR A 20 -6.87 -1.01 8.20
N GLY A 21 -7.34 -0.39 9.28
CA GLY A 21 -8.58 -0.80 9.94
C GLY A 21 -9.84 -0.58 9.08
N ALA A 22 -9.88 0.50 8.28
CA ALA A 22 -10.99 0.75 7.37
C ALA A 22 -10.98 -0.24 6.20
N LEU A 23 -9.82 -0.50 5.60
CA LEU A 23 -9.69 -1.49 4.53
C LEU A 23 -10.02 -2.91 5.00
N ALA A 24 -9.53 -3.30 6.18
CA ALA A 24 -9.86 -4.59 6.77
C ALA A 24 -11.37 -4.72 7.02
N ARG A 25 -12.02 -3.66 7.49
CA ARG A 25 -13.47 -3.63 7.69
C ARG A 25 -14.24 -3.72 6.37
N ASP A 26 -13.81 -2.98 5.34
CA ASP A 26 -14.45 -2.99 4.00
C ASP A 26 -14.42 -4.40 3.40
N LEU A 27 -13.33 -5.15 3.61
CA LEU A 27 -13.14 -6.51 3.11
C LEU A 27 -13.68 -7.60 4.06
N GLY A 28 -14.11 -7.24 5.28
CA GLY A 28 -14.48 -8.20 6.32
C GLY A 28 -13.31 -9.05 6.85
N TRP A 29 -12.07 -8.57 6.72
CA TRP A 29 -10.85 -9.30 7.05
C TRP A 29 -10.30 -8.94 8.43
N ARG A 30 -9.48 -9.84 9.00
CA ARG A 30 -8.66 -9.51 10.17
C ARG A 30 -7.46 -8.69 9.72
N LEU A 31 -6.98 -7.82 10.61
CA LEU A 31 -5.84 -6.94 10.31
C LEU A 31 -4.56 -7.73 9.95
N ALA A 32 -4.34 -8.87 10.59
CA ALA A 32 -3.20 -9.75 10.31
C ALA A 32 -3.27 -10.32 8.88
N ASP A 33 -4.45 -10.80 8.46
CA ASP A 33 -4.68 -11.35 7.12
C ASP A 33 -4.50 -10.26 6.05
N LEU A 34 -5.01 -9.05 6.31
CA LEU A 34 -4.79 -7.90 5.43
C LEU A 34 -3.30 -7.57 5.29
N THR A 35 -2.55 -7.57 6.39
CA THR A 35 -1.12 -7.21 6.38
C THR A 35 -0.33 -8.24 5.56
N ALA A 36 -0.57 -9.53 5.79
CA ALA A 36 0.07 -10.59 5.02
C ALA A 36 -0.29 -10.54 3.52
N ALA A 37 -1.55 -10.21 3.19
CA ALA A 37 -1.97 -10.03 1.81
C ALA A 37 -1.30 -8.82 1.14
N LEU A 38 -1.14 -7.71 1.87
CA LEU A 38 -0.45 -6.52 1.37
C LEU A 38 1.05 -6.77 1.12
N GLU A 39 1.73 -7.50 2.00
CA GLU A 39 3.14 -7.85 1.81
C GLU A 39 3.34 -8.72 0.56
N ARG A 40 2.47 -9.73 0.38
CA ARG A 40 2.47 -10.54 -0.85
C ARG A 40 2.20 -9.68 -2.09
N LEU A 41 1.23 -8.78 -2.00
CA LEU A 41 0.90 -7.87 -3.09
C LEU A 41 2.08 -6.96 -3.45
N MET A 42 2.85 -6.49 -2.47
CA MET A 42 4.05 -5.69 -2.71
C MET A 42 5.12 -6.49 -3.46
N ALA A 43 5.30 -7.78 -3.12
CA ALA A 43 6.22 -8.64 -3.86
C ALA A 43 5.76 -8.85 -5.31
N GLU A 44 4.46 -9.05 -5.53
CA GLU A 44 3.86 -9.16 -6.87
C GLU A 44 4.01 -7.86 -7.68
N ASP A 45 3.73 -6.71 -7.07
CA ASP A 45 3.91 -5.39 -7.69
C ASP A 45 5.37 -5.19 -8.13
N THR A 46 6.31 -5.51 -7.24
CA THR A 46 7.75 -5.40 -7.51
C THR A 46 8.18 -6.31 -8.64
N ALA A 47 7.76 -7.58 -8.62
CA ALA A 47 8.07 -8.55 -9.67
C ALA A 47 7.49 -8.13 -11.03
N ALA A 48 6.34 -7.45 -11.03
CA ALA A 48 5.70 -6.93 -12.23
C ALA A 48 6.21 -5.54 -12.66
N GLY A 49 7.16 -4.93 -11.94
CA GLY A 49 7.65 -3.58 -12.19
C GLY A 49 6.59 -2.48 -12.01
N ARG A 50 5.57 -2.74 -11.18
CA ARG A 50 4.45 -1.83 -10.92
C ARG A 50 4.71 -1.02 -9.64
N PRO A 51 4.09 0.17 -9.52
CA PRO A 51 4.07 0.90 -8.26
C PRO A 51 3.42 0.07 -7.15
N LEU A 52 3.93 0.20 -5.93
CA LEU A 52 3.43 -0.53 -4.77
C LEU A 52 2.06 0.01 -4.38
N ARG A 53 0.99 -0.76 -4.66
CA ARG A 53 -0.39 -0.39 -4.34
C ARG A 53 -0.60 -0.17 -2.84
N ALA A 54 0.17 -0.88 -2.01
CA ALA A 54 0.18 -0.71 -0.56
C ALA A 54 0.61 0.69 -0.08
N ALA A 55 1.18 1.55 -0.94
CA ALA A 55 1.49 2.94 -0.61
C ALA A 55 0.24 3.80 -0.34
N LEU A 56 -0.96 3.36 -0.77
CA LEU A 56 -2.24 4.02 -0.46
C LEU A 56 -2.65 3.86 1.01
N MET A 57 -1.99 2.98 1.75
CA MET A 57 -2.26 2.79 3.16
C MET A 57 -1.77 3.98 3.98
N ARG A 58 -2.48 4.27 5.07
CA ARG A 58 -2.04 5.21 6.09
C ARG A 58 -2.27 4.69 7.50
N GLY A 59 -1.33 4.99 8.40
CA GLY A 59 -1.42 4.69 9.82
C GLY A 59 -2.33 5.69 10.52
N ARG A 60 -3.15 5.22 11.47
CA ARG A 60 -4.04 6.10 12.27
C ARG A 60 -3.26 7.15 13.07
N LEU A 61 -2.08 6.80 13.55
CA LEU A 61 -1.17 7.67 14.31
C LEU A 61 -0.09 8.33 13.44
N SER A 62 0.11 7.82 12.22
CA SER A 62 1.15 8.26 11.28
C SER A 62 0.64 9.28 10.26
N GLY A 63 -0.57 9.81 10.46
CA GLY A 63 -1.21 10.75 9.55
C GLY A 63 -1.48 10.14 8.19
N ASP A 64 -0.84 10.68 7.15
CA ASP A 64 -0.97 10.25 5.76
C ASP A 64 0.07 9.20 5.34
N MET A 65 0.94 8.76 6.25
CA MET A 65 2.01 7.81 5.96
C MET A 65 1.61 6.36 6.29
N PRO A 66 2.03 5.36 5.48
CA PRO A 66 1.91 3.95 5.81
C PRO A 66 2.53 3.59 7.16
N ALA A 67 2.16 2.43 7.71
CA ALA A 67 2.77 1.94 8.95
C ALA A 67 4.22 1.48 8.73
N ARG A 68 5.00 1.39 9.81
CA ARG A 68 6.42 0.96 9.75
C ARG A 68 6.63 -0.34 8.95
N GLY A 69 5.76 -1.34 9.15
CA GLY A 69 5.85 -2.63 8.45
C GLY A 69 5.82 -2.53 6.92
N PHE A 70 5.16 -1.52 6.35
CA PHE A 70 5.22 -1.26 4.91
C PHE A 70 6.63 -0.88 4.46
N PHE A 71 7.33 -0.03 5.22
CA PHE A 71 8.70 0.37 4.88
C PHE A 71 9.69 -0.76 5.08
N ASP A 72 9.52 -1.56 6.14
CA ASP A 72 10.34 -2.75 6.38
C ASP A 72 10.19 -3.75 5.22
N ALA A 73 8.96 -4.00 4.76
CA ALA A 73 8.69 -4.86 3.61
C ALA A 73 9.25 -4.27 2.30
N ALA A 74 9.10 -2.96 2.06
CA ALA A 74 9.64 -2.31 0.87
C ALA A 74 11.18 -2.34 0.83
N ALA A 75 11.84 -2.12 1.98
CA ALA A 75 13.29 -2.26 2.09
C ALA A 75 13.74 -3.70 1.80
N GLY A 76 13.02 -4.70 2.31
CA GLY A 76 13.28 -6.11 2.03
C GLY A 76 13.12 -6.51 0.56
N LEU A 77 12.32 -5.76 -0.19
CA LEU A 77 12.14 -5.91 -1.65
C LEU A 77 13.17 -5.12 -2.48
N GLY A 78 14.09 -4.40 -1.82
CA GLY A 78 15.17 -3.65 -2.47
C GLY A 78 14.87 -2.19 -2.78
N TYR A 79 13.77 -1.63 -2.25
CA TYR A 79 13.49 -0.20 -2.41
C TYR A 79 14.31 0.65 -1.44
N ASP A 80 14.75 1.83 -1.92
CA ASP A 80 15.31 2.86 -1.06
C ASP A 80 14.18 3.62 -0.34
N VAL A 81 14.11 3.41 0.98
CA VAL A 81 13.15 4.05 1.89
C VAL A 81 13.83 5.05 2.86
N SER A 82 15.04 5.50 2.53
CA SER A 82 15.79 6.49 3.34
C SER A 82 15.05 7.82 3.52
N ASP A 83 14.24 8.20 2.53
CA ASP A 83 13.23 9.25 2.62
C ASP A 83 11.82 8.62 2.46
N PRO A 84 11.17 8.24 3.58
CA PRO A 84 9.85 7.61 3.55
C PRO A 84 8.79 8.46 2.85
N ALA A 85 8.83 9.78 3.03
CA ALA A 85 7.84 10.70 2.49
C ALA A 85 7.97 10.81 0.97
N ALA A 86 9.19 11.04 0.47
CA ALA A 86 9.45 11.09 -0.96
C ALA A 86 9.17 9.73 -1.63
N PHE A 87 9.49 8.62 -0.96
CA PHE A 87 9.17 7.29 -1.44
C PHE A 87 7.65 7.10 -1.64
N VAL A 88 6.85 7.36 -0.59
CA VAL A 88 5.39 7.19 -0.66
C VAL A 88 4.77 8.13 -1.69
N LEU A 89 5.23 9.38 -1.78
CA LEU A 89 4.76 10.33 -2.77
C LEU A 89 4.99 9.81 -4.20
N ARG A 90 6.20 9.31 -4.50
CA ARG A 90 6.51 8.73 -5.82
C ARG A 90 5.61 7.54 -6.17
N GLN A 91 5.41 6.63 -5.21
CA GLN A 91 4.53 5.48 -5.42
C GLN A 91 3.09 5.91 -5.70
N ARG A 92 2.54 6.84 -4.89
CA ARG A 92 1.17 7.34 -5.07
C ARG A 92 0.98 8.11 -6.38
N ALA A 93 1.98 8.89 -6.80
CA ALA A 93 1.93 9.61 -8.08
C ALA A 93 1.88 8.63 -9.26
N ALA A 94 2.71 7.58 -9.22
CA ALA A 94 2.74 6.57 -10.26
C ALA A 94 1.44 5.75 -10.33
N LEU A 95 0.75 5.54 -9.20
CA LEU A 95 -0.56 4.86 -9.16
C LEU A 95 -1.72 5.67 -9.78
N ARG A 96 -1.58 6.99 -9.86
CA ARG A 96 -2.61 7.89 -10.43
C ARG A 96 -2.50 8.04 -11.94
N THR A 97 -1.40 7.58 -12.53
CA THR A 97 -1.15 7.73 -13.96
C THR A 97 -1.61 6.45 -14.68
N PRO A 98 -2.54 6.52 -15.65
CA PRO A 98 -3.07 5.36 -16.35
C PRO A 98 -2.05 4.70 -17.28
#